data_AF-A0A0P6X6Q4-F1
#
_entry.id   AF-A0A0P6X6Q4-F1
#
_cell.length_a   1.000
_cell.length_b   1.000
_cell.length_c   1.000
_cell.angle_alpha   90.00
_cell.angle_beta   90.00
_cell.angle_gamma   90.00
#
_symmetry.space_group_name_H-M   'P 1'
#
loop_
_entity.id
_entity.type
_entity.pdbx_description
1 polymer ?
#
loop_
_entity_poly.entity_id
_entity_poly.type
_entity_poly.pdbx_seq_one_letter_code
_entity_poly.pdbx_strand_id
1 'polypeptide(L)' 'MVAVEEPPKPRLTEWSKWQIIREKRNRLLAESDWTQTPDAPLDDKKRAEWRAYRQALREIPQRFERADDVAWPECPK' A
#
# COMPACT_ATOMS: atom_id res chain seq x y z
N MET A 1 -33.26 -15.67 28.21
CA MET A 1 -32.68 -14.74 27.22
C MET A 1 -31.29 -15.26 26.92
N VAL A 2 -31.11 -15.99 25.82
CA VAL A 2 -29.76 -16.45 25.42
C VAL A 2 -29.10 -15.26 24.74
N ALA A 3 -28.08 -14.70 25.38
CA ALA A 3 -27.18 -13.77 24.71
C ALA A 3 -26.53 -14.56 23.57
N VAL A 4 -26.96 -14.28 22.34
CA VAL A 4 -26.27 -14.75 21.15
C VAL A 4 -24.95 -13.99 21.13
N GLU A 5 -23.91 -14.58 21.73
CA GLU A 5 -22.55 -14.11 21.50
C GLU A 5 -22.31 -14.19 20.00
N GLU A 6 -22.22 -13.02 19.35
CA GLU A 6 -21.91 -12.94 17.92
C GLU A 6 -20.68 -13.81 17.66
N PRO A 7 -20.72 -14.70 16.65
CA PRO A 7 -19.56 -15.55 16.35
C PRO A 7 -18.34 -14.64 16.16
N PRO A 8 -17.16 -15.02 16.67
CA PRO A 8 -15.97 -14.19 16.56
C PRO A 8 -15.80 -13.86 15.08
N LYS A 9 -15.88 -12.56 14.75
CA LYS A 9 -15.69 -12.05 13.39
C LYS A 9 -14.48 -12.77 12.80
N PRO A 10 -14.58 -13.36 11.60
CA PRO A 10 -13.52 -14.21 11.07
C PRO A 10 -12.21 -13.44 11.13
N ARG A 11 -11.28 -13.91 11.97
CA ARG A 11 -9.98 -13.29 12.11
C ARG A 11 -9.31 -13.39 10.74
N LEU A 12 -9.05 -12.25 10.10
CA LEU A 12 -8.25 -12.20 8.88
C LEU A 12 -6.93 -12.92 9.16
N THR A 13 -6.65 -13.96 8.38
CA THR A 13 -5.37 -14.66 8.47
C THR A 13 -4.26 -13.71 8.01
N GLU A 14 -3.02 -13.94 8.48
CA GLU A 14 -1.85 -13.19 8.02
C GLU A 14 -1.75 -13.18 6.49
N TRP A 15 -2.04 -14.32 5.85
CA TRP A 15 -2.13 -14.42 4.40
C TRP A 15 -3.15 -13.46 3.79
N SER A 16 -4.38 -13.42 4.33
CA SER A 16 -5.44 -12.51 3.87
C SER A 16 -5.05 -11.04 4.04
N LYS A 17 -4.38 -10.67 5.14
CA LYS A 17 -3.91 -9.30 5.35
C LYS A 17 -2.84 -8.90 4.33
N TRP A 18 -1.90 -9.81 4.04
CA TRP A 18 -0.89 -9.58 2.99
C TRP A 18 -1.48 -9.48 1.59
N GLN A 19 -2.58 -10.19 1.28
CA GLN A 19 -3.32 -9.99 0.03
C GLN A 19 -3.84 -8.55 -0.06
N ILE A 20 -4.51 -8.06 0.97
CA ILE A 20 -5.04 -6.68 1.03
C ILE A 20 -3.91 -5.65 0.85
N ILE A 21 -2.75 -5.87 1.49
CA ILE A 21 -1.58 -5.00 1.33
C ILE A 21 -1.07 -5.02 -0.11
N ARG A 22 -0.94 -6.20 -0.73
CA ARG A 22 -0.48 -6.33 -2.12
C ARG A 22 -1.44 -5.64 -3.08
N GLU A 23 -2.74 -5.78 -2.88
CA GLU A 23 -3.77 -5.11 -3.68
C GLU A 23 -3.66 -3.59 -3.53
N LYS A 24 -3.59 -3.07 -2.30
CA LYS A 24 -3.41 -1.63 -2.05
C LYS A 24 -2.12 -1.10 -2.66
N ARG A 25 -1.00 -1.82 -2.52
CA ARG A 25 0.28 -1.48 -3.15
C ARG A 25 0.13 -1.39 -4.67
N ASN A 26 -0.47 -2.40 -5.30
CA ASN A 26 -0.66 -2.44 -6.75
C ASN A 26 -1.52 -1.28 -7.22
N ARG A 27 -2.59 -0.95 -6.49
CA ARG A 27 -3.44 0.20 -6.76
C ARG A 27 -2.65 1.51 -6.70
N LEU A 28 -1.90 1.76 -5.63
CA LEU A 28 -1.10 2.99 -5.48
C LEU A 28 0.01 3.11 -6.54
N LEU A 29 0.60 1.97 -6.96
CA LEU A 29 1.54 1.93 -8.08
C LEU A 29 0.82 2.22 -9.41
N ALA A 30 -0.40 1.74 -9.63
CA ALA A 30 -1.15 2.08 -10.83
C ALA A 30 -1.55 3.57 -10.86
N GLU A 31 -2.05 4.10 -9.75
CA GLU A 31 -2.44 5.51 -9.60
C GLU A 31 -1.27 6.48 -9.81
N SER A 32 -0.05 6.06 -9.50
CA SER A 32 1.17 6.85 -9.70
C SER A 32 1.94 6.50 -10.99
N ASP A 33 1.42 5.63 -11.86
CA ASP A 33 2.15 5.15 -13.02
C ASP A 33 2.42 6.25 -14.06
N TRP A 34 1.43 7.13 -14.25
CA TRP A 34 1.53 8.29 -15.13
C TRP A 34 2.70 9.22 -14.76
N THR A 35 3.19 9.20 -13.53
CA THR A 35 4.31 10.06 -13.07
C THR A 35 5.67 9.60 -13.60
N GLN A 36 5.76 8.38 -14.12
CA GLN A 36 6.99 7.78 -14.64
C GLN A 36 7.17 7.99 -16.15
N THR A 37 6.13 8.44 -16.86
CA THR A 37 6.25 8.75 -18.29
C THR A 37 7.06 10.03 -18.49
N PRO A 38 7.94 10.11 -19.50
CA PRO A 38 8.66 11.34 -19.82
C PRO A 38 7.73 12.49 -20.22
N ASP A 39 6.50 12.18 -20.65
CA ASP A 39 5.46 13.15 -21.02
C ASP A 39 4.71 13.74 -19.81
N ALA A 40 4.97 13.25 -18.59
CA ALA A 40 4.33 13.78 -17.39
C ALA A 40 4.68 15.27 -17.20
N PRO A 41 3.70 16.15 -16.90
CA PRO A 41 3.93 17.55 -16.58
C PRO A 41 4.49 17.71 -15.15
N LEU A 42 5.60 17.04 -14.87
CA LEU A 42 6.29 17.01 -13.58
C LEU A 42 7.72 17.49 -13.76
N ASP A 43 8.09 18.45 -12.93
CA ASP A 43 9.48 18.89 -12.73
C ASP A 43 10.35 17.73 -12.21
N ASP A 44 11.65 17.77 -12.47
CA ASP A 44 12.62 16.76 -12.04
C ASP A 44 12.56 16.49 -10.53
N LYS A 45 12.32 17.53 -9.71
CA LYS A 45 12.17 17.35 -8.26
C LYS A 45 10.95 16.50 -7.92
N LYS A 46 9.78 16.83 -8.48
CA LYS A 46 8.56 16.05 -8.27
C LYS A 46 8.69 14.63 -8.78
N ARG A 47 9.37 14.44 -9.91
CA ARG A 47 9.65 13.11 -10.47
C ARG A 47 10.51 12.27 -9.53
N ALA A 48 11.51 12.86 -8.88
CA ALA A 48 12.31 12.19 -7.86
C ALA A 48 11.47 11.81 -6.63
N GLU A 49 10.58 12.68 -6.17
CA GLU A 49 9.65 12.40 -5.05
C GLU A 49 8.73 11.22 -5.39
N TRP A 50 8.15 11.19 -6.59
CA TRP A 50 7.32 10.06 -7.06
C TRP A 50 8.11 8.76 -7.21
N ARG A 51 9.36 8.81 -7.66
CA ARG A 51 10.25 7.64 -7.69
C ARG A 51 10.51 7.10 -6.28
N ALA A 52 10.84 7.97 -5.32
CA ALA A 52 11.05 7.59 -3.93
C ALA A 52 9.78 6.98 -3.30
N TYR A 53 8.62 7.60 -3.54
CA TYR A 53 7.31 7.08 -3.12
C TYR A 53 7.05 5.67 -3.67
N ARG A 54 7.22 5.46 -4.98
CA ARG A 54 7.02 4.14 -5.62
C ARG A 54 8.02 3.10 -5.12
N GLN A 55 9.25 3.48 -4.83
CA GLN A 55 10.24 2.60 -4.24
C GLN A 55 9.79 2.14 -2.84
N ALA A 56 9.40 3.08 -1.99
CA ALA A 56 8.90 2.77 -0.65
C ALA A 56 7.70 1.81 -0.68
N LEU A 57 6.75 1.98 -1.63
CA LEU A 57 5.63 1.06 -1.81
C LEU A 57 6.07 -0.38 -2.14
N ARG A 58 7.09 -0.55 -3.00
CA ARG A 58 7.61 -1.86 -3.40
C ARG A 58 8.37 -2.56 -2.28
N GLU A 59 8.96 -1.78 -1.38
CA GLU A 59 9.72 -2.27 -0.24
C GLU A 59 8.84 -2.71 0.93
N ILE A 60 7.57 -2.33 0.98
CA ILE A 60 6.60 -2.74 2.02
C ILE A 60 6.67 -4.25 2.36
N PRO A 61 6.50 -5.19 1.40
CA PRO A 61 6.55 -6.63 1.72
C PRO A 61 7.92 -7.15 2.16
N GLN A 62 8.99 -6.38 1.98
CA GLN A 62 10.34 -6.73 2.40
C GLN A 62 10.73 -6.06 3.73
N ARG A 63 10.09 -4.93 4.07
CA ARG A 63 10.40 -4.10 5.23
C ARG A 63 9.58 -4.46 6.47
N PHE A 64 8.41 -5.04 6.30
CA PHE A 64 7.52 -5.39 7.40
C PHE A 64 7.34 -6.91 7.48
N GLU A 65 7.51 -7.48 8.67
CA GLU A 65 7.29 -8.91 8.91
C GLU A 65 5.81 -9.24 9.15
N ARG A 66 5.05 -8.26 9.66
CA ARG A 66 3.63 -8.37 10.00
C ARG A 66 2.82 -7.40 9.16
N ALA A 67 1.65 -7.84 8.70
CA ALA A 67 0.77 -7.00 7.91
C ALA A 67 0.22 -5.78 8.69
N ASP A 68 0.02 -5.93 10.00
CA ASP A 68 -0.54 -4.88 10.86
C ASP A 68 0.43 -3.70 11.07
N ASP A 69 1.73 -3.93 10.92
CA ASP A 69 2.78 -2.91 11.12
C ASP A 69 3.09 -2.11 9.84
N VAL A 70 2.44 -2.43 8.72
CA VAL A 70 2.70 -1.78 7.43
C VAL A 70 2.38 -0.29 7.48
N ALA A 71 3.42 0.53 7.43
CA ALA A 71 3.32 1.96 7.25
C ALA A 71 3.35 2.32 5.75
N TRP A 72 2.33 3.05 5.30
CA TRP A 72 2.22 3.52 3.91
C TRP A 72 2.91 4.86 3.74
N PRO A 73 3.75 5.04 2.71
CA PRO A 73 4.34 6.35 2.41
C PRO A 73 3.25 7.36 2.04
N GLU A 74 3.51 8.64 2.29
CA GLU A 74 2.59 9.71 1.91
C GLU A 74 2.69 10.00 0.41
N CYS A 75 1.55 10.15 -0.25
CA CYS A 75 1.50 10.51 -1.66
C CYS A 75 2.09 11.92 -1.88
N PRO A 76 3.04 12.09 -2.82
CA PRO A 76 3.50 13.41 -3.24
C PRO A 76 2.37 14.25 -3.82
N LYS A 77 2.42 15.59 -3.64
CA LYS A 77 1.45 16.56 -4.18
C LYS A 77 1.96 17.31 -5.41
#